data_AF-A0A7X7PEK8-F1
#
_entry.id   AF-A0A7X7PEK8-F1
#
_cell.length_a   1.000
_cell.length_b   1.000
_cell.length_c   1.000
_cell.angle_alpha   90.00
_cell.angle_beta   90.00
_cell.angle_gamma   90.00
#
_symmetry.space_group_name_H-M   'P 1'
#
loop_
_entity.id
_entity.type
_entity.pdbx_description
1 polymer ?
#
loop_
_entity_poly.entity_id
_entity_poly.type
_entity_poly.pdbx_seq_one_letter_code
_entity_poly.pdbx_strand_id
1 'polypeptide(L)'
;MEPKGERPQFGMLRPGMLADIVIVPENPLHNFKVLYGTGTTRLDENGRPVTVGGVRWTIKDGIVYDARALLSDVERIVADAKRVPATSQQP
;
A
#
# COMPACT_ATOMS: atom_id res chain seq x y z
N MET A 1 15.91 -16.06 10.89
CA MET A 1 15.81 -16.60 9.52
C MET A 1 17.14 -16.36 8.85
N GLU A 2 17.76 -17.39 8.29
CA GLU A 2 18.97 -17.24 7.48
C GLU A 2 18.61 -16.70 6.09
N PRO A 3 19.44 -15.83 5.49
CA PRO A 3 19.22 -15.35 4.13
C PRO A 3 19.33 -16.50 3.13
N LYS A 4 18.42 -16.54 2.15
CA LYS A 4 18.27 -17.66 1.19
C LYS A 4 19.45 -17.91 0.26
N GLY A 5 20.50 -17.09 0.27
CA GLY A 5 21.69 -17.24 -0.58
C GLY A 5 21.48 -17.00 -2.09
N GLU A 6 20.23 -16.86 -2.54
CA GLU A 6 19.87 -16.55 -3.90
C GLU A 6 20.00 -15.05 -4.21
N ARG A 7 20.27 -14.72 -5.48
CA ARG A 7 20.27 -13.31 -5.92
C ARG A 7 18.83 -12.78 -5.91
N PRO A 8 18.57 -11.61 -5.29
CA PRO A 8 17.24 -11.02 -5.33
C PRO A 8 16.81 -10.71 -6.77
N GLN A 9 15.61 -11.16 -7.13
CA GLN A 9 14.99 -10.88 -8.43
C GLN A 9 14.29 -9.51 -8.46
N PHE A 10 14.07 -8.92 -7.28
CA PHE A 10 13.39 -7.64 -7.06
C PHE A 10 14.07 -6.86 -5.92
N GLY A 11 13.58 -5.65 -5.64
CA GLY A 11 14.07 -4.78 -4.56
C GLY A 11 15.07 -3.71 -5.01
N MET A 12 15.48 -3.72 -6.28
CA MET A 12 16.23 -2.64 -6.91
C MET A 12 15.62 -2.32 -8.27
N LEU A 13 15.62 -1.04 -8.65
CA LEU A 13 15.11 -0.60 -9.95
C LEU A 13 16.24 -0.63 -10.99
N ARG A 14 16.42 -1.77 -11.67
CA ARG A 14 17.43 -1.96 -12.73
C ARG A 14 16.91 -2.87 -13.86
N PRO A 15 17.46 -2.75 -15.08
CA PRO A 15 17.13 -3.68 -16.16
C PRO A 15 17.40 -5.14 -15.77
N GLY A 16 16.51 -6.05 -16.18
CA GLY A 16 16.58 -7.49 -15.89
C GLY A 16 16.00 -7.91 -14.53
N MET A 17 15.48 -6.96 -13.73
CA MET A 17 14.78 -7.25 -12.48
C MET A 17 13.26 -7.25 -12.68
N LEU A 18 12.52 -7.93 -11.80
CA LEU A 18 11.06 -7.88 -11.81
C LEU A 18 10.59 -6.43 -11.61
N ALA A 19 9.56 -6.05 -12.37
CA ALA A 19 8.98 -4.72 -12.32
C ALA A 19 8.01 -4.56 -11.15
N ASP A 20 8.55 -4.64 -9.93
CA ASP A 20 7.85 -4.46 -8.67
C ASP A 20 8.15 -3.07 -8.09
N ILE A 21 7.19 -2.16 -8.18
CA ILE A 21 7.38 -0.73 -7.91
C ILE A 21 6.19 -0.17 -7.13
N VAL A 22 6.48 0.69 -6.16
CA VAL A 22 5.48 1.49 -5.43
C VAL A 22 5.67 2.95 -5.82
N ILE A 23 4.61 3.61 -6.27
CA ILE A 23 4.63 5.03 -6.65
C ILE A 23 3.87 5.83 -5.61
N VAL A 24 4.53 6.84 -5.04
CA VAL A 24 3.97 7.78 -4.07
C VAL A 24 4.08 9.22 -4.58
N PRO A 25 3.15 10.12 -4.20
CA PRO A 25 3.14 11.51 -4.65
C PRO A 25 4.13 12.41 -3.90
N GLU A 26 4.76 11.92 -2.82
CA GLU A 26 5.70 12.68 -1.98
C GLU A 26 7.03 11.96 -1.83
N ASN A 27 8.08 12.69 -1.44
CA ASN A 27 9.40 12.12 -1.20
C ASN A 27 9.40 11.28 0.10
N PRO A 28 9.55 9.94 0.01
CA PRO A 28 9.56 9.09 1.21
C PRO A 28 10.81 9.30 2.06
N LEU A 29 11.93 9.78 1.50
CA LEU A 29 13.15 10.06 2.27
C LEU A 29 12.97 11.24 3.24
N HIS A 30 12.05 12.16 2.93
CA HIS A 30 11.70 13.24 3.86
C HIS A 30 10.73 12.77 4.96
N ASN A 31 9.86 11.81 4.65
CA ASN A 31 8.90 11.26 5.60
C ASN A 31 8.41 9.88 5.15
N PHE A 32 8.83 8.82 5.82
CA PHE A 32 8.39 7.46 5.48
C PHE A 32 6.88 7.21 5.69
N LYS A 33 6.18 8.03 6.47
CA LYS A 33 4.73 7.87 6.66
C LYS A 33 3.94 8.06 5.37
N VAL A 34 4.51 8.70 4.35
CA VAL A 34 3.86 8.83 3.03
C VAL A 34 3.73 7.48 2.31
N LEU A 35 4.47 6.45 2.73
CA LEU A 35 4.38 5.08 2.23
C LEU A 35 3.18 4.31 2.81
N TYR A 36 2.50 4.83 3.84
CA TYR A 36 1.29 4.19 4.36
C TYR A 36 0.22 4.20 3.27
N GLY A 37 -0.35 3.04 2.94
CA GLY A 37 -1.29 2.92 1.81
C GLY A 37 -2.47 3.91 1.86
N THR A 38 -2.95 4.22 3.06
CA THR A 38 -4.05 5.18 3.28
C THR A 38 -3.61 6.65 3.28
N GLY A 39 -2.31 6.91 3.41
CA GLY A 39 -1.73 8.24 3.63
C GLY A 39 -1.49 8.55 5.11
N THR A 40 -1.07 9.78 5.39
CA THR A 40 -0.77 10.25 6.74
C THR A 40 -1.27 11.69 6.93
N THR A 41 -1.71 12.03 8.14
CA THR A 41 -2.21 13.37 8.46
C THR A 41 -1.08 14.30 8.89
N ARG A 42 -1.07 15.51 8.36
CA ARG A 42 -0.15 16.62 8.70
C ARG A 42 -0.94 17.93 8.79
N LEU A 43 -0.41 18.94 9.49
CA LEU A 43 -0.94 20.30 9.43
C LEU A 43 -0.39 21.06 8.22
N ASP A 44 -1.28 21.76 7.50
CA ASP A 44 -0.90 22.71 6.46
C ASP A 44 -0.35 24.03 7.04
N GLU A 45 -0.02 24.98 6.17
CA GLU A 45 0.52 26.30 6.55
C GLU A 45 -0.45 27.13 7.42
N ASN A 46 -1.74 26.81 7.40
CA ASN A 46 -2.79 27.46 8.19
C ASN A 46 -3.13 26.68 9.46
N GLY A 47 -2.38 25.62 9.78
CA GLY A 47 -2.64 24.75 10.93
C GLY A 47 -3.83 23.80 10.76
N ARG A 48 -4.29 23.55 9.52
CA ARG A 48 -5.41 22.65 9.25
C ARG A 48 -4.93 21.23 8.97
N PRO A 49 -5.59 20.18 9.49
CA PRO A 49 -5.22 18.81 9.19
C PRO A 49 -5.53 18.46 7.73
N VAL A 50 -4.53 17.99 7.01
CA VAL A 50 -4.61 17.48 5.64
C VAL A 50 -4.02 16.07 5.58
N THR A 51 -4.65 15.18 4.83
CA THR A 51 -4.10 13.85 4.55
C THR A 51 -3.25 13.93 3.30
N VAL A 52 -1.99 13.51 3.43
CA VAL A 52 -0.99 13.55 2.37
C VAL A 52 -0.37 12.17 2.15
N GLY A 53 0.34 11.99 1.05
CA GLY A 53 0.94 10.72 0.67
C GLY A 53 -0.09 9.66 0.28
N GLY A 54 0.22 8.42 0.64
CA GLY A 54 -0.51 7.25 0.18
C GLY A 54 0.10 6.69 -1.08
N VAL A 55 0.17 5.36 -1.15
CA VAL A 55 0.53 4.69 -2.39
C VAL A 55 -0.53 5.04 -3.43
N ARG A 56 -0.08 5.59 -4.57
CA ARG A 56 -0.96 5.92 -5.70
C ARG A 56 -1.09 4.75 -6.64
N TRP A 57 0.05 4.15 -6.99
CA TRP A 57 0.11 2.99 -7.87
C TRP A 57 1.02 1.92 -7.27
N THR A 58 0.58 0.68 -7.39
CA THR A 58 1.42 -0.49 -7.18
C THR A 58 1.62 -1.15 -8.53
N ILE A 59 2.86 -1.40 -8.92
CA ILE A 59 3.19 -2.18 -10.10
C ILE A 59 3.74 -3.51 -9.59
N LYS A 60 3.15 -4.61 -10.04
CA LYS A 60 3.58 -5.97 -9.69
C LYS A 60 3.75 -6.77 -10.96
N ASP A 61 4.92 -7.36 -11.16
CA ASP A 61 5.26 -8.11 -12.38
C ASP A 61 4.95 -7.33 -13.69
N GLY A 62 5.08 -6.00 -13.63
CA GLY A 62 4.76 -5.10 -14.76
C GLY A 62 3.28 -4.74 -14.93
N ILE A 63 2.38 -5.29 -14.11
CA ILE A 63 0.95 -4.97 -14.12
C ILE A 63 0.69 -3.78 -13.19
N VAL A 64 0.01 -2.76 -13.70
CA VAL A 64 -0.30 -1.53 -12.96
C VAL A 64 -1.62 -1.67 -12.21
N TYR A 65 -1.60 -1.39 -10.91
CA TYR A 65 -2.77 -1.40 -10.05
C TYR A 65 -3.01 -0.03 -9.42
N ASP A 66 -4.25 0.46 -9.51
CA ASP A 66 -4.71 1.61 -8.73
C ASP A 66 -4.81 1.21 -7.26
N ALA A 67 -3.89 1.71 -6.44
CA ALA A 67 -3.83 1.34 -5.03
C ALA A 67 -5.04 1.86 -4.24
N ARG A 68 -5.66 2.97 -4.66
CA ARG A 68 -6.86 3.51 -4.01
C ARG A 68 -8.08 2.66 -4.34
N ALA A 69 -8.22 2.23 -5.60
CA ALA A 69 -9.29 1.31 -5.99
C ALA A 69 -9.19 -0.02 -5.23
N LEU A 70 -7.98 -0.60 -5.11
CA LEU A 70 -7.76 -1.82 -4.34
C LEU A 70 -8.16 -1.67 -2.87
N LEU A 71 -7.82 -0.54 -2.24
CA LEU A 71 -8.23 -0.28 -0.85
C LEU A 71 -9.75 -0.18 -0.71
N SER A 72 -10.43 0.48 -1.64
CA SER A 72 -11.90 0.56 -1.67
C SER A 72 -12.55 -0.81 -1.88
N ASP A 73 -11.97 -1.66 -2.72
CA ASP A 73 -12.44 -3.04 -2.91
C ASP A 73 -12.33 -3.86 -1.63
N VAL A 74 -11.19 -3.77 -0.93
CA VAL A 74 -10.97 -4.43 0.37
C VAL A 74 -11.95 -3.91 1.42
N GLU A 75 -12.16 -2.59 1.48
CA GLU A 75 -13.12 -1.98 2.41
C GLU A 75 -14.53 -2.55 2.20
N ARG A 76 -14.98 -2.66 0.95
CA ARG A 76 -16.26 -3.27 0.59
C ARG A 76 -16.34 -4.73 1.03
N ILE A 77 -15.31 -5.53 0.74
CA ILE A 77 -15.24 -6.95 1.15
C ILE A 77 -15.39 -7.07 2.67
N VAL A 78 -14.68 -6.23 3.44
CA VAL A 78 -14.75 -6.24 4.90
C VAL A 78 -16.13 -5.78 5.40
N ALA A 79 -16.72 -4.76 4.78
CA ALA A 79 -18.05 -4.27 5.13
C ALA A 79 -19.12 -5.35 4.90
N ASP A 80 -19.05 -6.07 3.78
CA ASP A 80 -19.97 -7.16 3.46
C ASP A 80 -19.80 -8.35 4.42
N ALA A 81 -18.56 -8.72 4.75
CA ALA A 81 -18.28 -9.77 5.74
C ALA A 81 -18.83 -9.43 7.14
N LYS A 82 -18.81 -8.15 7.55
CA LYS A 82 -19.39 -7.70 8.83
C LYS A 82 -20.91 -7.72 8.87
N ARG A 83 -21.58 -7.64 7.71
CA ARG A 83 -23.05 -7.71 7.62
C ARG A 83 -23.58 -9.13 7.73
N VAL A 84 -22.78 -10.12 7.38
CA VAL A 84 -23.07 -11.53 7.65
C VAL A 84 -22.78 -11.77 9.14
N PRO A 85 -23.80 -12.05 9.98
CA PRO A 85 -23.55 -12.39 11.37
C PRO A 85 -22.60 -13.59 11.39
N ALA A 86 -21.59 -13.59 12.26
CA ALA A 86 -20.75 -14.75 12.47
C ALA A 86 -21.66 -15.93 12.78
N THR A 87 -21.88 -16.80 11.79
CA THR A 87 -22.67 -18.01 11.98
C THR A 87 -21.88 -18.84 12.98
N SER A 88 -22.46 -18.98 14.16
CA SER A 88 -22.09 -19.86 15.26
C SER A 88 -20.98 -20.85 14.90
N GLN A 89 -19.74 -20.49 15.23
CA GLN A 89 -18.77 -21.51 15.59
C GLN A 89 -19.28 -22.11 16.91
N GLN A 90 -19.92 -23.27 16.80
CA GLN A 90 -20.26 -24.17 17.89
C GLN A 90 -19.49 -25.48 17.67
N PRO A 91 -19.14 -26.18 18.75
CA PRO A 91 -18.28 -25.81 19.87
C PRO A 91 -16.82 -26.28 19.67
#